data_AF-A0A9W9YU58-F1
#
_entry.id   AF-A0A9W9YU58-F1
#
_cell.length_a   1.000
_cell.length_b   1.000
_cell.length_c   1.000
_cell.angle_alpha   90.00
_cell.angle_beta   90.00
_cell.angle_gamma   90.00
#
_symmetry.space_group_name_H-M   'P 1'
#
loop_
_entity.id
_entity.type
_entity.pdbx_description
1 polymer ?
#
loop_
_entity_poly.entity_id
_entity_poly.type
_entity_poly.pdbx_seq_one_letter_code
_entity_poly.pdbx_strand_id
1 'polypeptide(L)'
;MYDMWPSKQLDPLKKKQVSSAEVNTTQRSCKLLVHEIAHLFGVNHCIWFSCCMNGSGHLSEDFAQPIYLCPVDLHKLQHLCGFDVVDRYRKLLEFFQETWDDR
;
A
#
# COMPACT_ATOMS: atom_id res chain seq x y z
N MET A 1 1.59 33.96 10.70
CA MET A 1 2.49 33.47 9.63
C MET A 1 2.57 31.94 9.65
N TYR A 2 1.41 31.31 9.78
CA TYR A 2 1.11 29.92 9.44
C TYR A 2 -0.35 30.02 9.01
N ASP A 3 -0.55 30.40 7.75
CA ASP A 3 -1.87 30.76 7.25
C ASP A 3 -2.73 29.50 7.10
N MET A 4 -3.86 29.55 7.82
CA MET A 4 -5.16 28.99 7.50
C MET A 4 -5.21 28.10 6.24
N TRP A 5 -5.29 26.78 6.45
CA TRP A 5 -5.76 25.87 5.42
C TRP A 5 -7.24 26.14 5.12
N PRO A 6 -7.64 26.39 3.87
CA PRO A 6 -9.01 26.74 3.54
C PRO A 6 -9.90 25.49 3.57
N SER A 7 -10.86 25.49 4.48
CA SER A 7 -11.91 24.47 4.62
C SER A 7 -12.76 24.41 3.34
N LYS A 8 -12.38 23.60 2.37
CA LYS A 8 -13.29 23.23 1.28
C LYS A 8 -14.30 22.23 1.84
N GLN A 9 -15.54 22.69 1.95
CA GLN A 9 -16.70 21.87 2.32
C GLN A 9 -16.86 20.74 1.29
N LEU A 10 -16.58 19.50 1.71
CA LEU A 10 -16.68 18.31 0.88
C LEU A 10 -18.15 17.90 0.68
N ASP A 11 -18.49 17.60 -0.57
CA ASP A 11 -19.83 17.31 -1.07
C ASP A 11 -20.40 16.00 -0.46
N PRO A 12 -21.62 15.98 0.13
CA PRO A 12 -22.10 14.86 0.96
C PRO A 12 -22.63 13.63 0.20
N LEU A 13 -22.32 13.45 -1.08
CA LEU A 13 -22.97 12.40 -1.89
C LEU A 13 -22.21 11.06 -1.89
N LYS A 14 -22.74 10.17 -1.04
CA LYS A 14 -22.74 8.68 -1.07
C LYS A 14 -21.48 7.94 -0.60
N LYS A 15 -21.21 8.01 0.71
CA LYS A 15 -20.47 6.95 1.42
C LYS A 15 -21.42 5.76 1.66
N LYS A 16 -21.29 4.70 0.86
CA LYS A 16 -21.94 3.41 1.18
C LYS A 16 -21.24 2.90 2.45
N GLN A 17 -21.97 2.68 3.54
CA GLN A 17 -21.42 2.06 4.75
C GLN A 17 -21.02 0.64 4.41
N VAL A 18 -19.73 0.46 4.08
CA VAL A 18 -19.11 -0.85 3.97
C VAL A 18 -18.89 -1.32 5.40
N SER A 19 -19.38 -2.51 5.73
CA SER A 19 -19.24 -3.08 7.06
C SER A 19 -17.76 -3.24 7.41
N SER A 20 -17.41 -3.13 8.69
CA SER A 20 -16.01 -3.26 9.17
C SER A 20 -15.33 -4.58 8.76
N ALA A 21 -16.11 -5.62 8.47
CA ALA A 21 -15.64 -6.90 7.94
C ALA A 21 -15.24 -6.83 6.45
N GLU A 22 -15.96 -6.06 5.62
CA GLU A 22 -15.72 -5.92 4.18
C GLU A 22 -14.50 -5.05 3.85
N VAL A 23 -14.20 -4.04 4.70
CA VAL A 23 -13.01 -3.18 4.55
C VAL A 23 -11.71 -4.01 4.61
N ASN A 24 -11.71 -5.12 5.35
CA ASN A 24 -10.52 -5.96 5.54
C ASN A 24 -10.27 -6.91 4.35
N THR A 25 -11.33 -7.43 3.71
CA THR A 25 -11.19 -8.42 2.62
C THR A 25 -10.55 -7.82 1.37
N THR A 26 -10.98 -6.63 0.93
CA THR A 26 -10.44 -6.01 -0.29
C THR A 26 -8.95 -5.68 -0.13
N GLN A 27 -8.57 -5.08 0.99
CA GLN A 27 -7.17 -4.77 1.29
C GLN A 27 -6.30 -6.04 1.30
N ARG A 28 -6.79 -7.12 1.90
CA ARG A 28 -6.09 -8.43 1.91
C ARG A 28 -5.93 -9.01 0.52
N SER A 29 -6.99 -8.99 -0.28
CA SER A 29 -6.94 -9.46 -1.67
C SER A 29 -5.93 -8.65 -2.49
N CYS A 30 -5.89 -7.33 -2.32
CA CYS A 30 -4.88 -6.49 -2.97
C CYS A 30 -3.47 -6.81 -2.50
N LYS A 31 -3.25 -7.05 -1.19
CA LYS A 31 -1.94 -7.45 -0.66
C LYS A 31 -1.46 -8.76 -1.28
N LEU A 32 -2.31 -9.78 -1.27
CA LEU A 32 -1.98 -11.09 -1.87
C LEU A 32 -1.71 -10.95 -3.36
N LEU A 33 -2.53 -10.16 -4.08
CA LEU A 33 -2.29 -9.90 -5.50
C LEU A 33 -0.91 -9.26 -5.74
N VAL A 34 -0.52 -8.27 -4.93
CA VAL A 34 0.81 -7.64 -5.02
C VAL A 34 1.93 -8.64 -4.75
N HIS A 35 1.76 -9.52 -3.75
CA HIS A 35 2.70 -10.59 -3.42
C HIS A 35 2.93 -11.53 -4.61
N GLU A 36 1.84 -12.07 -5.18
CA GLU A 36 1.93 -13.01 -6.30
C GLU A 36 2.45 -12.34 -7.58
N ILE A 37 2.09 -11.08 -7.84
CA ILE A 37 2.65 -10.33 -8.98
C ILE A 37 4.16 -10.17 -8.82
N ALA A 38 4.66 -9.86 -7.62
CA ALA A 38 6.10 -9.76 -7.39
C ALA A 38 6.82 -11.10 -7.60
N HIS A 39 6.19 -12.23 -7.30
CA HIS A 39 6.69 -13.55 -7.69
C HIS A 39 6.79 -13.72 -9.22
N LEU A 40 5.86 -13.19 -10.01
CA LEU A 40 5.95 -13.20 -11.48
C LEU A 40 7.15 -12.40 -12.01
N PHE A 41 7.59 -11.38 -11.28
CA PHE A 41 8.82 -10.64 -11.56
C PHE A 41 10.10 -11.35 -11.05
N GLY A 42 9.98 -12.53 -10.44
CA GLY A 42 11.12 -13.28 -9.89
C GLY A 42 11.59 -12.79 -8.51
N VAL A 43 10.79 -11.99 -7.81
CA VAL A 43 11.09 -11.58 -6.44
C VAL A 43 10.69 -12.70 -5.48
N ASN A 44 11.67 -13.32 -4.84
CA ASN A 44 11.44 -14.36 -3.81
C ASN A 44 11.06 -13.75 -2.46
N HIS A 45 10.66 -14.62 -1.52
CA HIS A 45 10.38 -14.22 -0.15
C HIS A 45 11.53 -13.41 0.49
N CYS A 46 11.15 -12.44 1.31
CA CYS A 46 12.03 -11.52 1.98
C CYS A 46 12.23 -11.87 3.45
N ILE A 47 13.48 -11.80 3.89
CA ILE A 47 13.88 -12.05 5.29
C ILE A 47 14.51 -10.82 5.96
N TRP A 48 14.61 -9.70 5.23
CA TRP A 48 15.41 -8.55 5.65
C TRP A 48 14.65 -7.58 6.55
N PHE A 49 13.41 -7.26 6.18
CA PHE A 49 12.58 -6.26 6.86
C PHE A 49 11.10 -6.67 6.78
N SER A 50 10.25 -5.92 7.47
CA SER A 50 8.80 -5.99 7.27
C SER A 50 8.46 -5.62 5.81
N CYS A 51 7.88 -6.57 5.09
CA CYS A 51 7.69 -6.51 3.65
C CYS A 51 6.46 -7.29 3.22
N CYS A 52 5.78 -6.83 2.17
CA CYS A 52 4.74 -7.58 1.48
C CYS A 52 5.22 -8.96 1.00
N MET A 53 6.54 -9.12 0.76
CA MET A 53 7.16 -10.38 0.34
C MET A 53 7.67 -11.23 1.50
N ASN A 54 7.40 -10.92 2.77
CA ASN A 54 7.77 -11.86 3.84
C ASN A 54 7.02 -13.19 3.64
N GLY A 55 7.73 -14.31 3.84
CA GLY A 55 7.09 -15.62 3.81
C GLY A 55 6.14 -15.78 5.00
N SER A 56 5.06 -16.53 4.80
CA SER A 56 4.05 -16.82 5.82
C SER A 56 3.81 -18.33 5.90
N GLY A 57 3.93 -18.91 7.08
CA GLY A 57 3.56 -20.29 7.38
C GLY A 57 2.10 -20.45 7.82
N HIS A 58 1.47 -19.36 8.27
CA HIS A 58 0.06 -19.35 8.68
C HIS A 58 -0.62 -17.97 8.45
N LEU A 59 -1.96 -17.95 8.46
CA LEU A 59 -2.75 -16.77 8.14
C LEU A 59 -2.48 -15.56 9.05
N SER A 60 -2.20 -15.77 10.35
CA SER A 60 -1.92 -14.63 11.25
C SER A 60 -0.57 -13.95 10.97
N GLU A 61 0.42 -14.65 10.41
CA GLU A 61 1.66 -14.02 9.93
C GLU A 61 1.37 -13.15 8.71
N ASP A 62 0.59 -13.66 7.76
CA ASP A 62 0.16 -12.88 6.59
C ASP A 62 -0.62 -11.62 7.01
N PHE A 63 -1.49 -11.71 8.02
CA PHE A 63 -2.23 -10.55 8.51
C PHE A 63 -1.37 -9.49 9.21
N ALA A 64 -0.21 -9.86 9.76
CA ALA A 64 0.69 -8.93 10.44
C ALA A 64 1.62 -8.18 9.47
N GLN A 65 1.78 -8.69 8.26
CA GLN A 65 2.69 -8.14 7.26
C GLN A 65 2.10 -6.91 6.53
N PRO A 66 2.96 -5.97 6.11
CA PRO A 66 2.54 -4.77 5.42
C PRO A 66 2.13 -5.07 3.97
N ILE A 67 1.36 -4.16 3.37
CA ILE A 67 1.03 -4.20 1.93
C ILE A 67 2.15 -3.64 1.04
N TYR A 68 3.14 -2.95 1.62
CA TYR A 68 4.22 -2.31 0.89
C TYR A 68 5.48 -3.18 0.84
N LEU A 69 6.29 -2.99 -0.22
CA LEU A 69 7.62 -3.57 -0.32
C LEU A 69 8.60 -2.83 0.59
N CYS A 70 9.50 -3.57 1.23
CA CYS A 70 10.64 -2.98 1.92
C CYS A 70 11.65 -2.38 0.92
N PRO A 71 12.64 -1.57 1.39
CA PRO A 71 13.62 -0.96 0.49
C PRO A 71 14.39 -1.95 -0.39
N VAL A 72 14.66 -3.15 0.11
CA VAL A 72 15.38 -4.20 -0.63
C VAL A 72 14.55 -4.69 -1.82
N ASP A 73 13.31 -5.10 -1.60
CA ASP A 73 12.48 -5.65 -2.68
C ASP A 73 11.92 -4.56 -3.59
N LEU A 74 11.74 -3.34 -3.07
CA LEU A 74 11.43 -2.17 -3.90
C LEU A 74 12.57 -1.90 -4.89
N HIS A 75 13.84 -2.03 -4.45
CA HIS A 75 14.99 -1.85 -5.33
C HIS A 75 15.11 -3.00 -6.35
N LYS A 76 14.82 -4.25 -5.96
CA LYS A 76 14.74 -5.38 -6.92
C LYS A 76 13.70 -5.09 -8.01
N LEU A 77 12.50 -4.67 -7.62
CA LEU A 77 11.44 -4.35 -8.55
C LEU A 77 11.81 -3.15 -9.43
N GLN A 78 12.45 -2.13 -8.86
CA GLN A 78 12.94 -0.97 -9.61
C GLN A 78 14.00 -1.36 -10.64
N HIS A 79 14.91 -2.26 -10.31
CA HIS A 79 15.89 -2.78 -11.25
C HIS A 79 15.24 -3.51 -12.42
N LEU A 80 14.17 -4.27 -12.16
CA LEU A 80 13.45 -5.06 -13.16
C LEU A 80 12.53 -4.21 -14.06
N CYS A 81 11.87 -3.20 -13.50
CA CYS A 81 10.86 -2.41 -14.20
C CYS A 81 11.36 -1.03 -14.67
N GLY A 82 12.50 -0.54 -14.15
CA GLY A 82 13.12 0.71 -14.58
C GLY A 82 12.36 2.00 -14.18
N PHE A 83 11.53 1.98 -13.14
CA PHE A 83 10.82 3.18 -12.67
C PHE A 83 11.66 4.07 -11.75
N ASP A 84 11.31 5.36 -11.67
CA ASP A 84 11.92 6.30 -10.73
C ASP A 84 11.28 6.18 -9.34
N VAL A 85 12.10 5.86 -8.34
CA VAL A 85 11.63 5.64 -6.96
C VAL A 85 11.11 6.94 -6.32
N VAL A 86 11.72 8.08 -6.65
CA VAL A 86 11.35 9.36 -6.04
C VAL A 86 10.01 9.83 -6.59
N ASP A 87 9.80 9.74 -7.90
CA ASP A 87 8.52 9.99 -8.57
C ASP A 87 7.41 9.08 -8.03
N ARG A 88 7.70 7.80 -7.82
CA ARG A 88 6.76 6.86 -7.17
C ARG A 88 6.33 7.37 -5.79
N TYR A 89 7.27 7.80 -4.94
CA TYR A 89 6.92 8.30 -3.61
C TYR A 89 6.19 9.64 -3.63
N ARG A 90 6.51 10.53 -4.58
CA ARG A 90 5.75 11.78 -4.79
C ARG A 90 4.29 11.48 -5.13
N LYS A 91 4.05 10.59 -6.10
CA LYS A 91 2.70 10.17 -6.50
C LYS A 91 1.93 9.50 -5.37
N LEU A 92 2.60 8.70 -4.54
CA LEU A 92 1.96 8.13 -3.35
C LEU A 92 1.58 9.20 -2.33
N LEU A 93 2.45 10.18 -2.09
CA LEU A 93 2.15 11.29 -1.20
C LEU A 93 0.94 12.08 -1.69
N GLU A 94 0.90 12.43 -2.98
CA GLU A 94 -0.24 13.09 -3.62
C GLU A 94 -1.52 12.28 -3.46
N PHE A 95 -1.48 10.99 -3.80
CA PHE A 95 -2.63 10.09 -3.64
C PHE A 95 -3.15 10.08 -2.19
N PHE A 96 -2.26 9.96 -1.20
CA PHE A 96 -2.68 9.97 0.20
C PHE A 96 -3.19 11.35 0.60
N GLN A 97 -2.59 12.46 0.18
CA GLN A 97 -3.12 13.80 0.50
C GLN A 97 -4.53 14.03 -0.07
N GLU A 98 -4.86 13.43 -1.22
CA GLU A 98 -6.19 13.51 -1.82
C GLU A 98 -7.22 12.57 -1.16
N THR A 99 -6.78 11.37 -0.75
CA THR A 99 -7.68 10.31 -0.26
C THR A 99 -7.69 10.14 1.25
N TRP A 100 -6.80 10.82 1.97
CA TRP A 100 -6.73 10.84 3.42
C TRP A 100 -7.84 11.75 3.98
N ASP A 101 -9.02 11.15 4.11
CA ASP A 101 -10.11 11.65 4.93
C ASP A 101 -9.74 11.39 6.41
N ASP A 102 -9.85 12.41 7.26
CA ASP A 102 -9.52 12.38 8.70
C ASP A 102 -10.33 11.30 9.45
N ARG A 103 -9.87 10.05 9.39
CA ARG A 103 -10.36 8.95 10.23
C ARG A 103 -9.93 9.11 11.67
#